data_AF-A0A819NSR6-F1
#
_entry.id   AF-A0A819NSR6-F1
#
_cell.length_a   1.000
_cell.length_b   1.000
_cell.length_c   1.000
_cell.angle_alpha   90.00
_cell.angle_beta   90.00
_cell.angle_gamma   90.00
#
_symmetry.space_group_name_H-M   'P 1'
#
loop_
_entity.id
_entity.type
_entity.pdbx_description
1 polymer ?
#
loop_
_entity_poly.entity_id
_entity_poly.type
_entity_poly.pdbx_seq_one_letter_code
_entity_poly.pdbx_strand_id
1 'polypeptide(L)'
;MKFDRNSISKIQSLLPVQIFIGYCFIVTGLIVNFIQLLTWICIWPFSKQLYRRINYYLGASLWSQLTALYTWWSGSSVTLFADPKDIKELQHESSIILVNHRYEIDWLVGMVAAQQTGILGGIKIIGKRSLSLIPILGWSWHFTESIFLRRVWENDKKVLEHDIQQLLNGYPDHYYFTFLMACEGTRFTESKRIESMKYAREKNLPELKYHILPRTRGFTMIMHGAQGKIPAVYNFMLTFTKDSAKPTFRTLLKGHTCKAQMCIRRYPISEIPYDDEKKCANWLQEVFQEKDRMFEYFDQHDTFEGFGIPQ
;
A
#
# COMPACT_ATOMS: atom_id res chain seq x y z
N MET A 1 -25.64 -23.41 12.53
CA MET A 1 -24.58 -24.43 12.32
C MET A 1 -23.27 -23.70 12.02
N LYS A 2 -22.33 -23.57 12.98
CA LYS A 2 -21.01 -22.97 12.71
C LYS A 2 -20.15 -24.07 12.08
N PHE A 3 -19.88 -23.98 10.78
CA PHE A 3 -18.94 -24.88 10.13
C PHE A 3 -17.54 -24.67 10.71
N ASP A 4 -16.83 -25.76 11.02
CA ASP A 4 -15.42 -25.70 11.44
C ASP A 4 -14.56 -25.09 10.32
N ARG A 5 -13.67 -24.16 10.69
CA ARG A 5 -12.77 -23.47 9.75
C ARG A 5 -11.88 -24.46 9.02
N ASN A 6 -11.49 -25.57 9.66
CA ASN A 6 -10.71 -26.63 9.01
C ASN A 6 -11.51 -27.37 7.95
N SER A 7 -12.82 -27.54 8.12
CA SER A 7 -13.68 -28.12 7.09
C SER A 7 -13.86 -27.16 5.91
N ILE A 8 -14.00 -25.86 6.19
CA ILE A 8 -14.10 -24.83 5.15
C ILE A 8 -12.80 -24.79 4.33
N SER A 9 -11.63 -24.73 4.97
CA SER A 9 -10.35 -24.65 4.25
C SER A 9 -10.10 -25.86 3.34
N LYS A 10 -10.54 -27.06 3.72
CA LYS A 10 -10.50 -28.24 2.85
C LYS A 10 -11.30 -28.01 1.56
N ILE A 11 -12.51 -27.45 1.64
CA ILE A 11 -13.33 -27.12 0.46
C ILE A 11 -12.64 -26.01 -0.37
N GLN A 12 -12.11 -24.98 0.28
CA GLN A 12 -11.41 -23.87 -0.38
C GLN A 12 -10.13 -24.33 -1.09
N SER A 13 -9.52 -25.41 -0.63
CA SER A 13 -8.35 -26.01 -1.26
C SER A 13 -8.66 -26.78 -2.55
N LEU A 14 -9.94 -27.06 -2.84
CA LEU A 14 -10.36 -27.77 -4.05
C LEU A 14 -10.17 -26.90 -5.28
N LEU A 15 -9.47 -27.45 -6.28
CA LEU A 15 -9.16 -26.75 -7.53
C LEU A 15 -10.40 -26.19 -8.25
N PRO A 16 -11.53 -26.91 -8.38
CA PRO A 16 -12.74 -26.35 -9.01
C PRO A 16 -13.26 -25.09 -8.33
N VAL A 17 -13.17 -25.04 -6.99
CA VAL A 17 -13.63 -23.89 -6.20
C VAL A 17 -12.71 -22.69 -6.41
N GLN A 18 -11.39 -22.93 -6.46
CA GLN A 18 -10.40 -21.88 -6.76
C GLN A 18 -10.55 -21.34 -8.17
N ILE A 19 -10.81 -22.22 -9.16
CA ILE A 19 -11.09 -21.84 -10.54
C ILE A 19 -12.36 -20.97 -10.60
N PHE A 20 -13.42 -21.35 -9.88
CA PHE A 20 -14.66 -20.58 -9.84
C PHE A 20 -14.43 -19.16 -9.30
N ILE A 21 -13.66 -19.01 -8.22
CA ILE A 21 -13.34 -17.68 -7.66
C ILE A 21 -12.46 -16.88 -8.61
N GLY A 22 -11.46 -17.51 -9.21
CA GLY A 22 -10.65 -16.88 -10.25
C GLY A 22 -11.51 -16.39 -11.41
N TYR A 23 -12.47 -17.21 -11.86
CA TYR A 23 -13.42 -16.85 -12.91
C TYR A 23 -14.29 -15.66 -12.50
N CYS A 24 -14.88 -15.66 -11.29
CA CYS A 24 -15.65 -14.54 -10.79
C CYS A 24 -14.85 -13.24 -10.75
N PHE A 25 -13.61 -13.29 -10.24
CA PHE A 25 -12.70 -12.15 -10.21
C PHE A 25 -12.38 -11.65 -11.62
N ILE A 26 -12.11 -12.57 -12.57
CA ILE A 26 -11.79 -12.22 -13.96
C ILE A 26 -12.98 -11.55 -14.63
N VAL A 27 -14.16 -12.16 -14.60
CA VAL A 27 -15.35 -11.64 -15.28
C VAL A 27 -15.76 -10.28 -14.71
N THR A 28 -15.87 -10.16 -13.39
CA THR A 28 -16.24 -8.89 -12.77
C THR A 28 -15.16 -7.83 -12.94
N GLY A 29 -13.88 -8.20 -12.89
CA GLY A 29 -12.77 -7.29 -13.16
C GLY A 29 -12.75 -6.75 -14.59
N LEU A 30 -13.04 -7.61 -15.58
CA LEU A 30 -13.19 -7.19 -16.97
C LEU A 30 -14.39 -6.27 -17.18
N ILE A 31 -15.52 -6.53 -16.51
CA ILE A 31 -16.68 -5.64 -16.53
C ILE A 31 -16.32 -4.27 -15.96
N VAL A 32 -15.65 -4.23 -14.79
CA VAL A 32 -15.19 -2.97 -14.19
C VAL A 32 -14.27 -2.23 -15.14
N ASN A 33 -13.25 -2.88 -15.70
CA ASN A 33 -12.34 -2.22 -16.64
C ASN A 33 -13.03 -1.75 -17.92
N PHE A 34 -14.01 -2.49 -18.43
CA PHE A 34 -14.79 -2.06 -19.58
C PHE A 34 -15.55 -0.76 -19.26
N ILE A 35 -16.19 -0.68 -18.09
CA ILE A 35 -16.84 0.56 -17.64
C ILE A 35 -15.79 1.67 -17.47
N GLN A 36 -14.64 1.39 -16.85
CA GLN A 36 -13.56 2.38 -16.71
C GLN A 36 -13.08 2.91 -18.08
N LEU A 37 -12.93 2.03 -19.08
CA LEU A 37 -12.61 2.41 -20.45
C LEU A 37 -13.68 3.32 -21.04
N LEU A 38 -14.97 3.00 -20.88
CA LEU A 38 -16.06 3.87 -21.32
C LEU A 38 -16.01 5.23 -20.63
N THR A 39 -15.74 5.29 -19.31
CA THR A 39 -15.57 6.58 -18.63
C THR A 39 -14.36 7.36 -19.15
N TRP A 40 -13.28 6.67 -19.52
CA TRP A 40 -12.08 7.30 -20.07
C TRP A 40 -12.32 7.89 -21.46
N ILE A 41 -13.10 7.22 -22.31
CA ILE A 41 -13.43 7.72 -23.65
C ILE A 41 -14.51 8.81 -23.59
N CYS A 42 -15.57 8.61 -22.78
CA CYS A 42 -16.78 9.42 -22.85
C CYS A 42 -16.87 10.52 -21.79
N ILE A 43 -16.14 10.43 -20.67
CA ILE A 43 -16.25 11.37 -19.54
C ILE A 43 -14.96 12.15 -19.33
N TRP A 44 -13.80 11.48 -19.32
CA TRP A 44 -12.51 12.11 -19.06
C TRP A 44 -12.21 13.34 -19.95
N PRO A 45 -12.54 13.37 -21.27
CA PRO A 45 -12.28 14.53 -22.11
C PRO A 45 -13.10 15.78 -21.73
N PHE A 46 -14.26 15.60 -21.09
CA PHE A 46 -15.20 16.68 -20.78
C PHE A 46 -15.21 17.05 -19.29
N SER A 47 -14.99 16.08 -18.40
CA SER A 47 -14.96 16.28 -16.95
C SER A 47 -14.06 15.28 -16.24
N LYS A 48 -12.80 15.68 -15.99
CA LYS A 48 -11.87 14.93 -15.14
C LYS A 48 -12.41 14.72 -13.72
N GLN A 49 -13.20 15.67 -13.21
CA GLN A 49 -13.79 15.59 -11.88
C GLN A 49 -14.79 14.44 -11.77
N LEU A 50 -15.74 14.36 -12.72
CA LEU A 50 -16.71 13.27 -12.74
C LEU A 50 -16.03 11.93 -13.01
N TYR A 51 -15.06 11.90 -13.93
CA TYR A 51 -14.25 10.71 -14.19
C TYR A 51 -13.58 10.17 -12.93
N ARG A 52 -12.92 11.03 -12.15
CA ARG A 52 -12.23 10.67 -10.91
C ARG A 52 -13.19 10.16 -9.83
N ARG A 53 -14.35 10.80 -9.66
CA ARG A 53 -15.40 10.34 -8.73
C ARG A 53 -15.93 8.95 -9.10
N ILE A 54 -16.21 8.70 -10.37
CA ILE A 54 -16.69 7.38 -10.81
C ILE A 54 -15.58 6.33 -10.64
N ASN A 55 -14.36 6.63 -11.07
CA ASN A 55 -13.24 5.71 -10.95
C ASN A 55 -12.82 5.43 -9.51
N TYR A 56 -13.06 6.34 -8.57
CA TYR A 56 -12.90 6.09 -7.14
C TYR A 56 -13.73 4.87 -6.70
N TYR A 57 -15.03 4.83 -7.05
CA TYR A 57 -15.91 3.72 -6.68
C TYR A 57 -15.67 2.46 -7.52
N LEU A 58 -15.39 2.59 -8.83
CA LEU A 58 -15.03 1.45 -9.67
C LEU A 58 -13.75 0.77 -9.18
N GLY A 59 -12.71 1.57 -8.87
CA GLY A 59 -11.48 1.07 -8.26
C GLY A 59 -11.77 0.38 -6.93
N ALA A 60 -12.46 1.06 -6.00
CA ALA A 60 -12.84 0.49 -4.71
C ALA A 60 -13.60 -0.84 -4.85
N SER A 61 -14.49 -0.98 -5.84
CA SER A 61 -15.24 -2.22 -6.07
C SER A 61 -14.34 -3.39 -6.46
N LEU A 62 -13.36 -3.16 -7.34
CA LEU A 62 -12.40 -4.18 -7.75
C LEU A 62 -11.47 -4.56 -6.59
N TRP A 63 -10.98 -3.55 -5.88
CA TRP A 63 -10.13 -3.71 -4.70
C TRP A 63 -10.83 -4.49 -3.59
N SER A 64 -12.12 -4.26 -3.40
CA SER A 64 -12.95 -4.95 -2.40
C SER A 64 -13.04 -6.46 -2.64
N GLN A 65 -12.90 -6.92 -3.89
CA GLN A 65 -12.86 -8.36 -4.18
C GLN A 65 -11.58 -9.00 -3.65
N LEU A 66 -10.45 -8.29 -3.76
CA LEU A 66 -9.17 -8.76 -3.25
C LEU A 66 -9.15 -8.71 -1.72
N THR A 67 -9.66 -7.63 -1.11
CA THR A 67 -9.77 -7.57 0.36
C THR A 67 -10.72 -8.63 0.90
N ALA A 68 -11.78 -8.99 0.15
CA ALA A 68 -12.65 -10.12 0.47
C ALA A 68 -11.93 -11.47 0.35
N LEU A 69 -11.00 -11.64 -0.59
CA LEU A 69 -10.14 -12.83 -0.65
C LEU A 69 -9.29 -12.97 0.63
N TYR A 70 -8.76 -11.85 1.13
CA TYR A 70 -8.02 -11.85 2.39
C TYR A 70 -8.96 -12.12 3.57
N THR A 71 -9.95 -11.27 3.79
CA THR A 71 -10.80 -11.31 5.00
C THR A 71 -11.82 -12.45 4.94
N TRP A 72 -12.83 -12.33 4.09
CA TRP A 72 -13.97 -13.25 4.04
C TRP A 72 -13.59 -14.67 3.60
N TRP A 73 -12.82 -14.78 2.52
CA TRP A 73 -12.44 -16.09 1.98
C TRP A 73 -11.46 -16.80 2.92
N SER A 74 -10.27 -16.23 3.17
CA SER A 74 -9.24 -16.93 3.95
C SER A 74 -9.40 -16.81 5.48
N GLY A 75 -10.37 -16.03 5.96
CA GLY A 75 -10.57 -15.79 7.39
C GLY A 75 -9.44 -14.97 8.02
N SER A 76 -8.61 -14.33 7.19
CA SER A 76 -7.48 -13.51 7.62
C SER A 76 -7.96 -12.20 8.24
N SER A 77 -7.11 -11.59 9.06
CA SER A 77 -7.45 -10.35 9.77
C SER A 77 -6.27 -9.39 9.79
N VAL A 78 -6.59 -8.09 9.83
CA VAL A 78 -5.63 -7.02 10.04
C VAL A 78 -6.07 -6.27 11.29
N THR A 79 -5.20 -6.25 12.31
CA THR A 79 -5.39 -5.45 13.52
C THR A 79 -4.65 -4.14 13.35
N LEU A 80 -5.36 -3.01 13.46
CA LEU A 80 -4.78 -1.67 13.34
C LEU A 80 -4.41 -1.13 14.72
N PHE A 81 -3.18 -0.64 14.84
CA PHE A 81 -2.66 0.04 16.02
C PHE A 81 -2.39 1.50 15.64
N ALA A 82 -3.26 2.40 16.05
CA ALA A 82 -3.24 3.80 15.63
C ALA A 82 -3.95 4.69 16.66
N ASP A 83 -3.56 5.96 16.73
CA ASP A 83 -4.40 6.95 17.39
C ASP A 83 -5.71 7.12 16.58
N PRO A 84 -6.90 7.02 17.20
CA PRO A 84 -8.17 7.28 16.52
C PRO A 84 -8.23 8.63 15.79
N LYS A 85 -7.51 9.65 16.29
CA LYS A 85 -7.40 10.95 15.63
C LYS A 85 -6.68 10.84 14.29
N ASP A 86 -5.57 10.11 14.23
CA ASP A 86 -4.82 9.89 12.99
C ASP A 86 -5.67 9.17 11.94
N ILE A 87 -6.47 8.18 12.35
CA ILE A 87 -7.39 7.49 11.43
C ILE A 87 -8.48 8.43 10.92
N LYS A 88 -9.00 9.31 11.79
CA LYS A 88 -10.00 10.31 11.39
C LYS A 88 -9.41 11.31 10.40
N GLU A 89 -8.21 11.83 10.63
CA GLU A 89 -7.55 12.74 9.68
C GLU A 89 -7.30 12.04 8.34
N LEU A 90 -6.83 10.79 8.35
CA LEU A 90 -6.55 10.01 7.14
C LEU A 90 -7.76 9.87 6.20
N GLN A 91 -8.98 9.86 6.75
CA GLN A 91 -10.23 9.81 5.98
C GLN A 91 -10.57 11.13 5.27
N HIS A 92 -10.01 12.24 5.74
CA HIS A 92 -10.40 13.59 5.37
C HIS A 92 -9.24 14.39 4.75
N GLU A 93 -8.14 13.74 4.38
CA GLU A 93 -7.00 14.38 3.75
C GLU A 93 -6.31 13.51 2.71
N SER A 94 -5.77 14.12 1.67
CA SER A 94 -4.87 13.44 0.74
C SER A 94 -3.53 13.20 1.42
N SER A 95 -2.92 12.04 1.20
CA SER A 95 -1.81 11.57 2.03
C SER A 95 -0.75 10.79 1.25
N ILE A 96 0.42 10.63 1.86
CA ILE A 96 1.45 9.67 1.40
C ILE A 96 1.60 8.61 2.48
N ILE A 97 1.41 7.34 2.13
CA ILE A 97 1.65 6.20 3.02
C ILE A 97 3.00 5.58 2.70
N LEU A 98 3.84 5.46 3.72
CA LEU A 98 5.11 4.75 3.71
C LEU A 98 4.93 3.36 4.31
N VAL A 99 4.92 2.33 3.47
CA VAL A 99 4.79 0.94 3.88
C VAL A 99 6.14 0.22 3.80
N ASN A 100 6.43 -0.66 4.78
CA ASN A 100 7.55 -1.61 4.62
C ASN A 100 7.22 -2.67 3.56
N HIS A 101 8.23 -3.29 2.98
CA HIS A 101 8.02 -4.26 1.90
C HIS A 101 8.77 -5.57 2.13
N ARG A 102 8.13 -6.49 2.86
CA ARG A 102 8.73 -7.76 3.29
C ARG A 102 8.01 -8.98 2.74
N TYR A 103 6.69 -8.99 2.69
CA TYR A 103 5.90 -10.16 2.36
C TYR A 103 5.33 -10.09 0.93
N GLU A 104 4.89 -11.23 0.40
CA GLU A 104 4.32 -11.30 -0.95
C GLU A 104 3.00 -10.52 -1.07
N ILE A 105 2.22 -10.52 0.02
CA ILE A 105 0.88 -9.96 0.08
C ILE A 105 0.83 -8.59 0.80
N ASP A 106 1.96 -7.90 0.98
CA ASP A 106 2.01 -6.60 1.68
C ASP A 106 1.00 -5.61 1.11
N TRP A 107 0.98 -5.49 -0.22
CA TRP A 107 0.09 -4.57 -0.94
C TRP A 107 -1.38 -4.93 -0.71
N LEU A 108 -1.70 -6.22 -0.62
CA LEU A 108 -3.06 -6.69 -0.35
C LEU A 108 -3.47 -6.35 1.09
N VAL A 109 -2.58 -6.55 2.06
CA VAL A 109 -2.83 -6.18 3.45
C VAL A 109 -2.96 -4.66 3.59
N GLY A 110 -2.14 -3.89 2.88
CA GLY A 110 -2.28 -2.43 2.77
C GLY A 110 -3.65 -2.02 2.22
N MET A 111 -4.20 -2.75 1.25
CA MET A 111 -5.56 -2.51 0.75
C MET A 111 -6.64 -2.89 1.78
N VAL A 112 -6.45 -3.95 2.56
CA VAL A 112 -7.38 -4.29 3.65
C VAL A 112 -7.39 -3.20 4.71
N ALA A 113 -6.21 -2.70 5.10
CA ALA A 113 -6.10 -1.56 6.02
C ALA A 113 -6.75 -0.31 5.41
N ALA A 114 -6.50 -0.01 4.14
CA ALA A 114 -7.15 1.09 3.42
C ALA A 114 -8.68 0.97 3.37
N GLN A 115 -9.21 -0.26 3.32
CA GLN A 115 -10.64 -0.51 3.43
C GLN A 115 -11.16 -0.24 4.84
N GLN A 116 -10.46 -0.72 5.86
CA GLN A 116 -10.81 -0.51 7.28
C GLN A 116 -10.76 0.98 7.65
N THR A 117 -9.86 1.75 7.04
CA THR A 117 -9.71 3.19 7.28
C THR A 117 -10.52 4.05 6.31
N GLY A 118 -11.23 3.49 5.33
CA GLY A 118 -12.13 4.24 4.43
C GLY A 118 -11.45 4.98 3.28
N ILE A 119 -10.19 4.67 2.96
CA ILE A 119 -9.42 5.34 1.89
C ILE A 119 -9.24 4.49 0.62
N LEU A 120 -9.81 3.28 0.56
CA LEU A 120 -9.55 2.29 -0.49
C LEU A 120 -9.70 2.82 -1.92
N GLY A 121 -10.73 3.61 -2.22
CA GLY A 121 -10.97 4.16 -3.56
C GLY A 121 -9.96 5.24 -3.98
N GLY A 122 -9.30 5.85 -2.99
CA GLY A 122 -8.31 6.92 -3.19
C GLY A 122 -6.88 6.41 -3.35
N ILE A 123 -6.62 5.13 -3.11
CA ILE A 123 -5.26 4.57 -3.17
C ILE A 123 -4.69 4.68 -4.58
N LYS A 124 -3.49 5.27 -4.67
CA LYS A 124 -2.66 5.37 -5.86
C LYS A 124 -1.35 4.66 -5.58
N ILE A 125 -1.01 3.63 -6.36
CA ILE A 125 0.26 2.93 -6.18
C ILE A 125 1.34 3.65 -6.97
N ILE A 126 2.52 3.84 -6.36
CA ILE A 126 3.74 4.24 -7.08
C ILE A 126 4.59 2.99 -7.27
N GLY A 127 4.50 2.41 -8.46
CA GLY A 127 4.95 1.04 -8.72
C GLY A 127 5.92 0.89 -9.89
N LYS A 128 6.41 -0.33 -10.11
CA LYS A 128 7.23 -0.68 -11.29
C LYS A 128 6.34 -0.74 -12.53
N ARG A 129 6.83 -0.25 -13.68
CA ARG A 129 6.10 -0.26 -14.96
C ARG A 129 5.56 -1.62 -15.38
N SER A 130 6.22 -2.72 -15.05
CA SER A 130 5.71 -4.07 -15.33
C SER A 130 4.35 -4.36 -14.68
N LEU A 131 4.00 -3.69 -13.57
CA LEU A 131 2.71 -3.84 -12.90
C LEU A 131 1.55 -3.31 -13.76
N SER A 132 1.80 -2.34 -14.64
CA SER A 132 0.76 -1.81 -15.54
C SER A 132 0.36 -2.81 -16.63
N LEU A 133 1.15 -3.87 -16.83
CA LEU A 133 0.90 -4.90 -17.83
C LEU A 133 0.06 -6.07 -17.30
N ILE A 134 -0.20 -6.11 -16.00
CA ILE A 134 -1.02 -7.15 -15.38
C ILE A 134 -2.48 -6.91 -15.83
N PRO A 135 -3.13 -7.86 -16.53
CA PRO A 135 -4.52 -7.71 -16.90
C PRO A 135 -5.40 -7.47 -15.68
N ILE A 136 -6.48 -6.70 -15.84
CA ILE A 136 -7.40 -6.33 -14.77
C ILE A 136 -6.81 -5.33 -13.76
N LEU A 137 -5.77 -5.73 -13.03
CA LEU A 137 -5.14 -4.94 -11.97
C LEU A 137 -4.38 -3.74 -12.54
N GLY A 138 -3.48 -4.00 -13.50
CA GLY A 138 -2.67 -2.98 -14.18
C GLY A 138 -3.52 -1.95 -14.92
N TRP A 139 -4.59 -2.41 -15.57
CA TRP A 139 -5.54 -1.55 -16.28
C TRP A 139 -6.34 -0.69 -15.30
N SER A 140 -6.86 -1.28 -14.21
CA SER A 140 -7.57 -0.52 -13.18
C SER A 140 -6.66 0.52 -12.50
N TRP A 141 -5.41 0.16 -12.21
CA TRP A 141 -4.42 1.12 -11.70
C TRP A 141 -4.17 2.26 -12.68
N HIS A 142 -4.15 1.99 -13.98
CA HIS A 142 -4.05 3.05 -14.99
C HIS A 142 -5.26 3.98 -14.98
N PHE A 143 -6.48 3.44 -15.00
CA PHE A 143 -7.71 4.25 -14.97
C PHE A 143 -7.94 4.97 -13.63
N THR A 144 -7.35 4.47 -12.56
CA THR A 144 -7.32 5.15 -11.27
C THR A 144 -6.12 6.09 -11.12
N GLU A 145 -5.38 6.39 -12.19
CA GLU A 145 -4.26 7.36 -12.19
C GLU A 145 -3.13 7.00 -11.21
N SER A 146 -2.83 5.70 -11.03
CA SER A 146 -1.62 5.24 -10.35
C SER A 146 -0.36 5.49 -11.19
N ILE A 147 0.79 5.68 -10.54
CA ILE A 147 2.03 6.11 -11.20
C ILE A 147 2.98 4.92 -11.39
N PHE A 148 3.48 4.75 -12.61
CA PHE A 148 4.31 3.61 -12.99
C PHE A 148 5.71 4.04 -13.46
N LEU A 149 6.73 3.64 -12.70
CA LEU A 149 8.12 4.04 -12.89
C LEU A 149 8.94 2.95 -13.62
N ARG A 150 9.83 3.36 -14.53
CA ARG A 150 10.75 2.49 -15.27
C ARG A 150 12.01 2.13 -14.47
N ARG A 151 12.23 2.76 -13.31
CA ARG A 151 13.45 2.68 -12.48
C ARG A 151 14.67 3.32 -13.16
N VAL A 152 14.43 4.31 -14.01
CA VAL A 152 15.46 5.13 -14.67
C VAL A 152 15.12 6.58 -14.38
N TRP A 153 15.93 7.21 -13.54
CA TRP A 153 15.61 8.49 -12.91
C TRP A 153 15.32 9.60 -13.94
N GLU A 154 16.12 9.67 -14.99
CA GLU A 154 16.04 10.68 -16.04
C GLU A 154 14.69 10.64 -16.77
N ASN A 155 14.14 9.44 -16.96
CA ASN A 155 12.84 9.22 -17.58
C ASN A 155 11.70 9.45 -16.57
N ASP A 156 11.88 8.93 -15.37
CA ASP A 156 10.85 8.86 -14.34
C ASP A 156 10.57 10.22 -13.70
N LYS A 157 11.57 11.12 -13.64
CA LYS A 157 11.43 12.46 -13.06
C LYS A 157 10.29 13.25 -13.71
N LYS A 158 10.28 13.35 -15.03
CA LYS A 158 9.26 14.11 -15.78
C LYS A 158 7.86 13.52 -15.62
N VAL A 159 7.75 12.20 -15.65
CA VAL A 159 6.47 11.49 -15.48
C VAL A 159 5.92 11.76 -14.09
N LEU A 160 6.75 11.58 -13.06
CA LEU A 160 6.35 11.72 -11.68
C LEU A 160 6.01 13.19 -11.36
N GLU A 161 6.76 14.18 -11.85
CA GLU A 161 6.40 15.61 -11.75
C GLU A 161 5.05 15.92 -12.40
N HIS A 162 4.83 15.45 -13.64
CA HIS A 162 3.58 15.71 -14.37
C HIS A 162 2.36 15.07 -13.69
N ASP A 163 2.42 13.77 -13.40
CA ASP A 163 1.30 13.00 -12.88
C ASP A 163 0.92 13.47 -11.46
N ILE A 164 1.91 13.75 -10.61
CA ILE A 164 1.67 14.32 -9.28
C ILE A 164 0.98 15.67 -9.40
N GLN A 165 1.45 16.58 -10.25
CA GLN A 165 0.82 17.88 -10.41
C GLN A 165 -0.60 17.77 -10.96
N GLN A 166 -0.90 16.82 -11.86
CA GLN A 166 -2.25 16.58 -12.36
C GLN A 166 -3.23 16.10 -11.27
N LEU A 167 -2.74 15.28 -10.32
CA LEU A 167 -3.54 14.82 -9.19
C LEU A 167 -3.73 15.94 -8.17
N LEU A 168 -2.64 16.57 -7.77
CA LEU A 168 -2.62 17.64 -6.78
C LEU A 168 -3.49 18.86 -7.16
N ASN A 169 -3.59 19.21 -8.45
CA ASN A 169 -4.33 20.39 -8.90
C ASN A 169 -5.78 20.12 -9.31
N GLY A 170 -6.21 18.87 -9.41
CA GLY A 170 -7.49 18.57 -10.05
C GLY A 170 -8.31 17.47 -9.41
N TYR A 171 -7.93 16.98 -8.23
CA TYR A 171 -8.73 15.96 -7.55
C TYR A 171 -10.08 16.57 -7.09
N PRO A 172 -11.18 15.79 -7.06
CA PRO A 172 -12.48 16.35 -6.70
C PRO A 172 -12.55 16.76 -5.23
N ASP A 173 -13.23 17.87 -4.95
CA ASP A 173 -13.52 18.28 -3.57
C ASP A 173 -14.22 17.16 -2.80
N HIS A 174 -13.85 17.00 -1.53
CA HIS A 174 -14.29 15.94 -0.61
C HIS A 174 -13.94 14.51 -1.03
N TYR A 175 -13.11 14.34 -2.06
CA TYR A 175 -12.44 13.09 -2.37
C TYR A 175 -10.95 13.27 -2.07
N TYR A 176 -10.34 12.24 -1.49
CA TYR A 176 -8.93 12.25 -1.12
C TYR A 176 -8.21 11.11 -1.80
N PHE A 177 -6.95 11.34 -2.15
CA PHE A 177 -6.10 10.31 -2.73
C PHE A 177 -4.90 10.05 -1.82
N THR A 178 -4.42 8.82 -1.87
CA THR A 178 -3.31 8.39 -1.02
C THR A 178 -2.26 7.68 -1.86
N PHE A 179 -1.05 8.24 -1.91
CA PHE A 179 0.07 7.57 -2.54
C PHE A 179 0.61 6.47 -1.62
N LEU A 180 0.49 5.21 -2.04
CA LEU A 180 1.09 4.08 -1.32
C LEU A 180 2.49 3.81 -1.87
N MET A 181 3.50 3.95 -1.01
CA MET A 181 4.91 3.85 -1.37
C MET A 181 5.67 2.86 -0.50
N ALA A 182 6.35 1.93 -1.16
CA ALA A 182 7.38 1.09 -0.56
C ALA A 182 8.77 1.65 -0.90
N CYS A 183 9.32 2.50 -0.02
CA CYS A 183 10.59 3.17 -0.29
C CYS A 183 11.81 2.24 -0.27
N GLU A 184 11.71 1.02 0.28
CA GLU A 184 12.73 -0.04 0.12
C GLU A 184 13.00 -0.36 -1.37
N GLY A 185 12.00 -0.11 -2.24
CA GLY A 185 12.10 -0.26 -3.69
C GLY A 185 12.09 -1.71 -4.18
N THR A 186 12.14 -2.67 -3.27
CA THR A 186 12.11 -4.11 -3.56
C THR A 186 11.70 -4.89 -2.32
N ARG A 187 11.18 -6.11 -2.50
CA ARG A 187 10.84 -6.97 -1.37
C ARG A 187 12.09 -7.42 -0.64
N PHE A 188 12.04 -7.35 0.69
CA PHE A 188 13.05 -7.84 1.60
C PHE A 188 13.40 -9.31 1.34
N THR A 189 14.69 -9.58 1.23
CA THR A 189 15.29 -10.91 1.26
C THR A 189 16.61 -10.81 1.99
N GLU A 190 17.07 -11.90 2.59
CA GLU A 190 18.32 -11.89 3.35
C GLU A 190 19.53 -11.45 2.50
N SER A 191 19.60 -11.90 1.24
CA SER A 191 20.62 -11.46 0.28
C SER A 191 20.64 -9.94 0.08
N LYS A 192 19.48 -9.32 -0.13
CA LYS A 192 19.36 -7.88 -0.34
C LYS A 192 19.59 -7.08 0.93
N ARG A 193 19.24 -7.65 2.09
CA ARG A 193 19.59 -7.06 3.39
C ARG A 193 21.11 -6.99 3.54
N ILE A 194 21.83 -8.07 3.23
CA ILE A 194 23.30 -8.09 3.26
C ILE A 194 23.89 -7.04 2.31
N GLU A 195 23.38 -6.94 1.08
CA GLU A 195 23.78 -5.89 0.13
C GLU A 195 23.49 -4.48 0.67
N SER A 196 22.31 -4.28 1.29
CA SER A 196 21.92 -3.02 1.90
C SER A 196 22.82 -2.65 3.07
N MET A 197 23.20 -3.60 3.93
CA MET A 197 24.14 -3.38 5.04
C MET A 197 25.54 -3.01 4.54
N LYS A 198 26.02 -3.67 3.46
CA LYS A 198 27.28 -3.30 2.83
C LYS A 198 27.26 -1.86 2.32
N TYR A 199 26.19 -1.50 1.60
CA TYR A 199 25.99 -0.12 1.13
C TYR A 199 25.91 0.88 2.29
N ALA A 200 25.25 0.53 3.39
CA ALA A 200 25.15 1.35 4.59
C ALA A 200 26.55 1.68 5.14
N ARG A 201 27.41 0.65 5.32
CA ARG A 201 28.80 0.81 5.78
C ARG A 201 29.62 1.69 4.84
N GLU A 202 29.53 1.46 3.53
CA GLU A 202 30.24 2.26 2.52
C GLU A 202 29.83 3.74 2.51
N LYS A 203 28.59 4.04 2.89
CA LYS A 203 28.03 5.39 2.94
C LYS A 203 27.94 5.99 4.34
N ASN A 204 28.48 5.32 5.35
CA ASN A 204 28.38 5.71 6.76
C ASN A 204 26.92 5.96 7.21
N LEU A 205 25.99 5.11 6.74
CA LEU A 205 24.60 5.12 7.14
C LEU A 205 24.35 4.01 8.20
N PRO A 206 23.35 4.16 9.07
CA PRO A 206 22.95 3.10 10.00
C PRO A 206 22.56 1.81 9.28
N GLU A 207 23.02 0.68 9.79
CA GLU A 207 22.60 -0.64 9.31
C GLU A 207 21.21 -0.98 9.87
N LEU A 208 20.32 -1.50 9.00
CA LEU A 208 18.98 -1.94 9.39
C LEU A 208 18.93 -3.47 9.43
N LYS A 209 18.36 -4.04 10.49
CA LYS A 209 18.32 -5.49 10.73
C LYS A 209 17.10 -6.15 10.10
N TYR A 210 15.99 -5.46 10.02
CA TYR A 210 14.69 -5.97 9.58
C TYR A 210 14.14 -5.30 8.31
N HIS A 211 14.83 -4.26 7.81
CA HIS A 211 14.50 -3.55 6.57
C HIS A 211 15.68 -3.39 5.61
N ILE A 212 15.36 -3.09 4.35
CA ILE A 212 16.33 -2.54 3.39
C ILE A 212 16.34 -1.01 3.52
N LEU A 213 17.50 -0.38 3.33
CA LEU A 213 17.61 1.08 3.34
C LEU A 213 16.67 1.72 2.30
N PRO A 214 15.89 2.75 2.67
CA PRO A 214 14.96 3.39 1.75
C PRO A 214 15.69 4.15 0.64
N ARG A 215 15.13 4.07 -0.57
CA ARG A 215 15.47 4.95 -1.70
C ARG A 215 14.73 6.26 -1.54
N THR A 216 15.49 7.35 -1.43
CA THR A 216 14.97 8.67 -1.01
C THR A 216 14.48 9.52 -2.18
N ARG A 217 15.15 9.50 -3.34
CA ARG A 217 14.88 10.43 -4.48
C ARG A 217 13.42 10.54 -4.90
N GLY A 218 12.71 9.43 -5.03
CA GLY A 218 11.30 9.44 -5.44
C GLY A 218 10.42 10.09 -4.38
N PHE A 219 10.66 9.78 -3.11
CA PHE A 219 9.95 10.36 -1.98
C PHE A 219 10.23 11.86 -1.86
N THR A 220 11.49 12.29 -1.88
CA THR A 220 11.85 13.71 -1.74
C THR A 220 11.24 14.56 -2.85
N MET A 221 11.18 14.05 -4.08
CA MET A 221 10.55 14.75 -5.20
C MET A 221 9.02 14.85 -5.06
N ILE A 222 8.36 13.79 -4.58
CA ILE A 222 6.93 13.84 -4.27
C ILE A 222 6.66 14.88 -3.19
N MET A 223 7.45 14.87 -2.11
CA MET A 223 7.32 15.80 -1.00
C MET A 223 7.48 17.25 -1.44
N HIS A 224 8.48 17.54 -2.28
CA HIS A 224 8.67 18.86 -2.87
C HIS A 224 7.48 19.28 -3.77
N GLY A 225 6.93 18.36 -4.57
CA GLY A 225 5.76 18.64 -5.40
C GLY A 225 4.46 18.82 -4.61
N ALA A 226 4.36 18.21 -3.43
CA ALA A 226 3.17 18.14 -2.59
C ALA A 226 2.97 19.36 -1.66
N GLN A 227 3.88 20.34 -1.71
CA GLN A 227 3.84 21.58 -0.93
C GLN A 227 2.44 22.22 -0.92
N GLY A 228 1.87 22.38 0.28
CA GLY A 228 0.58 23.01 0.51
C GLY A 228 -0.67 22.20 0.11
N LYS A 229 -0.52 20.94 -0.30
CA LYS A 229 -1.63 20.13 -0.85
C LYS A 229 -1.79 18.74 -0.22
N ILE A 230 -0.72 18.20 0.36
CA ILE A 230 -0.76 16.97 1.16
C ILE A 230 -0.46 17.35 2.61
N PRO A 231 -1.43 17.24 3.54
CA PRO A 231 -1.21 17.71 4.91
C PRO A 231 -0.37 16.77 5.79
N ALA A 232 -0.19 15.50 5.41
CA ALA A 232 0.59 14.56 6.21
C ALA A 232 1.13 13.35 5.43
N VAL A 233 2.18 12.76 6.01
CA VAL A 233 2.72 11.44 5.65
C VAL A 233 2.34 10.44 6.75
N TYR A 234 1.97 9.23 6.37
CA TYR A 234 1.60 8.17 7.30
C TYR A 234 2.60 7.02 7.20
N ASN A 235 3.17 6.63 8.33
CA ASN A 235 3.97 5.41 8.44
C ASN A 235 3.03 4.23 8.68
N PHE A 236 3.00 3.28 7.74
CA PHE A 236 2.30 2.00 7.90
C PHE A 236 3.36 0.92 8.13
N MET A 237 3.43 0.41 9.36
CA MET A 237 4.35 -0.66 9.73
C MET A 237 3.59 -1.98 9.83
N LEU A 238 3.79 -2.85 8.85
CA LEU A 238 3.11 -4.13 8.68
C LEU A 238 3.98 -5.30 9.18
N THR A 239 3.39 -6.14 10.02
CA THR A 239 3.94 -7.43 10.46
C THR A 239 2.84 -8.50 10.48
N PHE A 240 3.24 -9.76 10.61
CA PHE A 240 2.33 -10.89 10.82
C PHE A 240 2.67 -11.57 12.14
N THR A 241 1.65 -11.98 12.90
CA THR A 241 1.84 -12.66 14.18
C THR A 241 2.51 -14.02 14.01
N LYS A 242 3.16 -14.52 15.05
CA LYS A 242 3.89 -15.80 15.04
C LYS A 242 3.01 -17.00 14.71
N ASP A 243 1.74 -16.95 15.08
CA ASP A 243 0.75 -17.99 14.78
C ASP A 243 0.08 -17.85 13.39
N SER A 244 0.45 -16.82 12.62
CA SER A 244 -0.06 -16.60 11.27
C SER A 244 0.47 -17.65 10.28
N ALA A 245 -0.37 -18.08 9.35
CA ALA A 245 0.12 -18.82 8.19
C ALA A 245 1.05 -17.94 7.33
N LYS A 246 1.87 -18.59 6.49
CA LYS A 246 2.84 -17.89 5.63
C LYS A 246 2.12 -16.90 4.68
N PRO A 247 2.49 -15.62 4.66
CA PRO A 247 1.77 -14.58 3.93
C PRO A 247 2.05 -14.63 2.42
N THR A 248 1.36 -15.56 1.72
CA THR A 248 1.44 -15.77 0.26
C THR A 248 0.04 -15.89 -0.34
N PHE A 249 -0.11 -15.60 -1.62
CA PHE A 249 -1.41 -15.77 -2.31
C PHE A 249 -1.90 -17.22 -2.25
N ARG A 250 -0.98 -18.19 -2.36
CA ARG A 250 -1.32 -19.61 -2.28
C ARG A 250 -1.91 -20.00 -0.94
N THR A 251 -1.41 -19.41 0.15
CA THR A 251 -1.95 -19.61 1.51
C THR A 251 -3.40 -19.11 1.58
N LEU A 252 -3.66 -17.90 1.08
CA LEU A 252 -5.00 -17.30 1.07
C LEU A 252 -5.99 -18.12 0.23
N LEU A 253 -5.59 -18.55 -0.98
CA LEU A 253 -6.43 -19.36 -1.86
C LEU A 253 -6.84 -20.69 -1.22
N LYS A 254 -5.94 -21.30 -0.43
CA LYS A 254 -6.22 -22.51 0.35
C LYS A 254 -7.08 -22.27 1.60
N GLY A 255 -7.49 -21.04 1.87
CA GLY A 255 -8.32 -20.72 3.02
C GLY A 255 -7.57 -20.61 4.34
N HIS A 256 -6.23 -20.60 4.31
CA HIS A 256 -5.41 -20.51 5.51
C HIS A 256 -5.30 -19.06 5.97
N THR A 257 -5.48 -18.88 7.28
CA THR A 257 -5.55 -17.56 7.92
C THR A 257 -4.17 -16.94 8.07
N CYS A 258 -4.03 -15.71 7.60
CA CYS A 258 -2.92 -14.83 7.88
C CYS A 258 -3.38 -13.74 8.86
N LYS A 259 -2.66 -13.54 9.95
CA LYS A 259 -3.01 -12.56 10.99
C LYS A 259 -1.99 -11.43 10.95
N ALA A 260 -2.37 -10.32 10.35
CA ALA A 260 -1.52 -9.14 10.24
C ALA A 260 -1.78 -8.17 11.38
N GLN A 261 -0.73 -7.47 11.78
CA GLN A 261 -0.80 -6.29 12.62
C GLN A 261 -0.20 -5.12 11.86
N MET A 262 -0.84 -3.94 11.95
CA MET A 262 -0.39 -2.74 11.28
C MET A 262 -0.39 -1.57 12.24
N CYS A 263 0.81 -1.06 12.55
CA CYS A 263 0.95 0.18 13.29
C CYS A 263 0.90 1.35 12.31
N ILE A 264 0.04 2.33 12.59
CA ILE A 264 -0.17 3.53 11.78
C ILE A 264 0.21 4.74 12.63
N ARG A 265 1.08 5.59 12.08
CA ARG A 265 1.48 6.86 12.71
C ARG A 265 1.45 7.98 11.69
N ARG A 266 0.78 9.09 12.04
CA ARG A 266 0.74 10.31 11.22
C ARG A 266 1.93 11.21 11.53
N TYR A 267 2.51 11.78 10.49
CA TYR A 267 3.50 12.86 10.55
C TYR A 267 2.93 14.05 9.79
N PRO A 268 2.49 15.12 10.48
CA PRO A 268 2.09 16.36 9.85
C PRO A 268 3.17 16.87 8.89
N ILE A 269 2.78 17.41 7.74
CA ILE A 269 3.71 17.90 6.72
C ILE A 269 4.65 18.98 7.27
N SER A 270 4.18 19.76 8.26
CA SER A 270 4.95 20.81 8.96
C SER A 270 6.14 20.27 9.76
N GLU A 271 6.14 18.98 10.11
CA GLU A 271 7.24 18.33 10.84
C GLU A 271 8.28 17.72 9.90
N ILE A 272 8.02 17.74 8.59
CA ILE A 272 8.88 17.08 7.59
C ILE A 272 9.68 18.17 6.86
N PRO A 273 11.01 18.10 6.82
CA PRO A 273 11.85 19.12 6.19
C PRO A 273 11.86 18.99 4.66
N TYR A 274 10.70 19.13 4.01
CA TYR A 274 10.51 18.88 2.58
C TYR A 274 11.17 19.92 1.66
N ASP A 275 11.53 21.10 2.18
CA ASP A 275 12.19 22.17 1.43
C ASP A 275 13.68 21.91 1.16
N ASP A 276 14.30 21.02 1.95
CA ASP A 276 15.70 20.61 1.79
C ASP A 276 15.75 19.13 1.44
N GLU A 277 16.14 18.82 0.20
CA GLU A 277 16.18 17.44 -0.31
C GLU A 277 17.01 16.51 0.59
N LYS A 278 18.14 16.99 1.13
CA LYS A 278 19.03 16.18 1.98
C LYS A 278 18.40 15.94 3.34
N LYS A 279 17.79 16.95 3.95
CA LYS A 279 17.09 16.79 5.24
C LYS A 279 15.86 15.91 5.10
N CYS A 280 15.09 16.06 4.02
CA CYS A 280 13.94 15.20 3.70
C CYS A 280 14.37 13.74 3.49
N ALA A 281 15.49 13.53 2.77
CA ALA A 281 16.07 12.21 2.60
C ALA A 281 16.49 11.60 3.95
N ASN A 282 17.14 12.36 4.82
CA ASN A 282 17.55 11.90 6.15
C ASN A 282 16.34 11.59 7.05
N TRP A 283 15.29 12.42 7.02
CA TRP A 283 14.05 12.15 7.72
C TRP A 283 13.45 10.80 7.30
N LEU A 284 13.44 10.49 5.99
CA LEU A 284 12.99 9.17 5.52
C LEU A 284 13.87 8.03 6.06
N GLN A 285 15.19 8.23 6.15
CA GLN A 285 16.09 7.24 6.76
C GLN A 285 15.75 7.03 8.25
N GLU A 286 15.46 8.09 8.99
CA GLU A 286 15.06 8.03 10.40
C GLU A 286 13.74 7.29 10.60
N VAL A 287 12.74 7.52 9.74
CA VAL A 287 11.48 6.76 9.74
C VAL A 287 11.73 5.26 9.52
N PHE A 288 12.68 4.89 8.65
CA PHE A 288 13.03 3.48 8.45
C PHE A 288 13.84 2.87 9.60
N GLN A 289 14.64 3.67 10.32
CA GLN A 289 15.25 3.24 11.58
C GLN A 289 14.20 3.03 12.67
N GLU A 290 13.16 3.88 12.72
CA GLU A 290 12.01 3.68 13.61
C GLU A 290 11.29 2.37 13.28
N LYS A 291 10.96 2.13 11.99
CA LYS A 291 10.38 0.85 11.54
C LYS A 291 11.22 -0.36 11.96
N ASP A 292 12.55 -0.27 11.88
CA ASP A 292 13.47 -1.34 12.28
C ASP A 292 13.36 -1.66 13.78
N ARG A 293 13.33 -0.63 14.63
CA ARG A 293 13.11 -0.80 16.08
C ARG A 293 11.72 -1.35 16.38
N MET A 294 10.69 -0.88 15.68
CA MET A 294 9.32 -1.41 15.82
C MET A 294 9.26 -2.89 15.44
N PHE A 295 9.94 -3.31 14.37
CA PHE A 295 10.02 -4.71 14.00
C PHE A 295 10.75 -5.53 15.05
N GLU A 296 11.87 -5.03 15.58
CA GLU A 296 12.63 -5.71 16.62
C GLU A 296 11.79 -5.97 17.88
N TYR A 297 11.04 -4.95 18.32
CA TYR A 297 10.09 -5.11 19.42
C TYR A 297 9.02 -6.15 19.09
N PHE A 298 8.42 -6.07 17.90
CA PHE A 298 7.39 -7.01 17.45
C PHE A 298 7.91 -8.46 17.39
N ASP A 299 9.12 -8.68 16.89
CA ASP A 299 9.76 -9.99 16.80
C ASP A 299 9.88 -10.65 18.19
N GLN A 300 10.09 -9.85 19.23
CA GLN A 300 10.17 -10.30 20.62
C GLN A 300 8.78 -10.51 21.25
N HIS A 301 7.83 -9.58 21.02
CA HIS A 301 6.58 -9.50 21.79
C HIS A 301 5.31 -9.95 21.04
N ASP A 302 5.39 -10.17 19.72
CA ASP A 302 4.24 -10.47 18.83
C ASP A 302 3.15 -9.37 18.81
N THR A 303 3.54 -8.15 19.18
CA THR A 303 2.70 -6.94 19.17
C THR A 303 3.55 -5.67 19.06
N PHE A 304 2.92 -4.52 18.82
CA PHE A 304 3.59 -3.22 18.81
C PHE A 304 3.60 -2.57 20.20
N GLU A 305 4.69 -1.86 20.51
CA GLU A 305 4.85 -1.12 21.76
C GLU A 305 3.77 -0.01 21.90
N GLY A 306 3.26 0.21 23.10
CA GLY A 306 2.29 1.27 23.38
C GLY A 306 0.82 0.96 23.07
N PHE A 307 0.51 -0.24 22.57
CA PHE A 307 -0.87 -0.67 22.32
C PHE A 307 -1.13 -2.15 22.65
N GLY A 308 -0.84 -2.58 23.90
CA GLY A 308 -1.48 -3.78 24.46
C GLY A 308 -0.58 -4.87 25.05
N ILE A 309 0.13 -4.55 26.14
CA ILE A 309 0.08 -5.46 27.31
C ILE A 309 -0.90 -4.79 28.28
N PRO A 310 -1.96 -5.47 28.76
CA PRO A 310 -2.80 -4.90 29.79
C PRO A 310 -1.92 -4.58 31.02
N GLN A 311 -2.02 -3.36 31.55
CA GLN A 311 -1.55 -3.10 32.92
C GLN A 311 -2.43 -3.85 33.91
#